data_AF-A0A7V7QCY5-F1
#
_entry.id   AF-A0A7V7QCY5-F1
#
_cell.length_a   1.000
_cell.length_b   1.000
_cell.length_c   1.000
_cell.angle_alpha   90.00
_cell.angle_beta   90.00
_cell.angle_gamma   90.00
#
_symmetry.space_group_name_H-M   'P 1'
#
loop_
_entity.id
_entity.type
_entity.pdbx_description
1 polymer ?
#
loop_
_entity_poly.entity_id
_entity_poly.type
_entity_poly.pdbx_seq_one_letter_code
_entity_poly.pdbx_strand_id
1 'polypeptide(L)'
;MARYAKVVAGISVVAGALGFTAFNSTFDVAPEPEVTNEIIAPKFSYHCMEAHGVQPLDHDGQLTVSVWNIYKQQRPNWQQALDNISQHSELVLLQEATLKPELKQYLQDKPWKVRMANAFRFLDTPAGVMNLSKVEAMKTCAYLAMEPWLRLPKSALLSQFALSNGQTLAVVNLHGVNFAMGLEEYKAQFKSLASALQKHVGPVILAGDFNTWRKGRMDVVKQFAHQLGLKEVQFRQDQRIKVFGKPLDHLFYRGLVLETAEAPKTDASDHNPIIATFRLRSAATVD
;
A
#
# COMPACT_ATOMS: atom_id res chain seq x y z
N MET A 1 9.59 -11.57 57.63
CA MET A 1 8.12 -11.36 57.70
C MET A 1 7.69 -10.59 56.46
N ALA A 2 6.55 -11.00 55.89
CA ALA A 2 5.96 -10.67 54.58
C ALA A 2 6.15 -9.20 54.09
N ARG A 3 6.66 -8.94 52.88
CA ARG A 3 5.97 -8.95 51.55
C ARG A 3 4.59 -8.28 51.58
N TYR A 4 4.37 -7.23 50.75
CA TYR A 4 3.34 -7.21 49.71
C TYR A 4 3.57 -6.06 48.72
N ALA A 5 3.69 -6.44 47.45
CA ALA A 5 3.72 -5.57 46.28
C ALA A 5 2.31 -5.05 45.99
N LYS A 6 2.20 -3.80 45.52
CA LYS A 6 0.96 -3.30 44.90
C LYS A 6 0.89 -3.80 43.46
N VAL A 7 0.24 -4.95 43.29
CA VAL A 7 -0.43 -5.34 42.05
C VAL A 7 -1.81 -4.70 42.11
N VAL A 8 -2.14 -3.87 41.12
CA VAL A 8 -3.55 -3.55 40.83
C VAL A 8 -3.86 -4.16 39.48
N ALA A 9 -4.36 -5.39 39.55
CA ALA A 9 -5.09 -6.05 38.48
C ALA A 9 -6.58 -5.95 38.82
N GLY A 10 -7.38 -5.63 37.81
CA GLY A 10 -8.81 -5.96 37.77
C GLY A 10 -9.74 -4.98 38.45
N ILE A 11 -10.49 -4.22 37.65
CA ILE A 11 -11.88 -3.91 38.02
C ILE A 11 -12.77 -4.66 37.04
N SER A 12 -13.41 -5.66 37.62
CA SER A 12 -14.50 -6.45 37.10
C SER A 12 -15.63 -5.56 36.57
N VAL A 13 -16.17 -5.98 35.44
CA VAL A 13 -17.37 -5.43 34.81
C VAL A 13 -18.54 -5.51 35.79
N VAL A 14 -19.02 -4.37 36.25
CA VAL A 14 -20.36 -4.22 36.82
C VAL A 14 -21.21 -3.57 35.74
N ALA A 15 -22.06 -4.39 35.13
CA ALA A 15 -23.13 -3.95 34.26
C ALA A 15 -24.12 -3.11 35.07
N GLY A 16 -24.16 -1.81 34.81
CA GLY A 16 -25.12 -0.86 35.36
C GLY A 16 -25.32 0.24 34.33
N ALA A 17 -26.58 0.45 33.93
CA ALA A 17 -27.02 1.09 32.69
C ALA A 17 -26.77 2.61 32.54
N LEU A 18 -25.65 3.15 33.04
CA LEU A 18 -25.37 4.60 33.01
C LEU A 18 -23.95 4.98 32.51
N GLY A 19 -23.19 4.04 31.94
CA GLY A 19 -21.80 4.24 31.52
C GLY A 19 -21.54 4.35 30.01
N PHE A 20 -22.56 4.51 29.16
CA PHE A 20 -22.42 4.37 27.70
C PHE A 20 -22.58 5.67 26.88
N THR A 21 -22.55 6.84 27.50
CA THR A 21 -22.84 8.12 26.80
C THR A 21 -21.64 9.06 26.69
N ALA A 22 -20.45 8.54 26.38
CA ALA A 22 -19.29 9.41 26.10
C ALA A 22 -18.39 8.92 24.94
N PHE A 23 -18.86 8.02 24.06
CA PHE A 23 -18.05 7.53 22.94
C PHE A 23 -18.79 7.47 21.59
N ASN A 24 -19.72 8.40 21.34
CA ASN A 24 -20.54 8.37 20.13
C ASN A 24 -20.75 9.74 19.44
N SER A 25 -19.68 10.54 19.34
CA SER A 25 -19.77 11.89 18.74
C SER A 25 -18.71 12.16 17.66
N THR A 26 -18.39 11.18 16.80
CA THR A 26 -17.50 11.46 15.64
C THR A 26 -17.69 10.54 14.42
N PHE A 27 -18.77 9.76 14.36
CA PHE A 27 -19.10 8.95 13.19
C PHE A 27 -20.54 9.25 12.77
N ASP A 28 -20.71 9.98 11.66
CA ASP A 28 -22.02 10.08 11.01
C ASP A 28 -22.27 8.79 10.23
N VAL A 29 -23.23 8.01 10.71
CA VAL A 29 -23.76 6.82 10.03
C VAL A 29 -25.13 7.22 9.49
N ALA A 30 -25.34 7.08 8.18
CA ALA A 30 -26.61 7.41 7.54
C ALA A 30 -27.80 6.68 8.21
N PRO A 31 -28.94 7.34 8.42
CA PRO A 31 -29.98 6.86 9.34
C PRO A 31 -30.95 5.83 8.75
N GLU A 32 -30.80 5.38 7.49
CA GLU A 32 -31.69 4.35 6.94
C GLU A 32 -30.97 3.18 6.25
N PRO A 33 -31.36 1.92 6.53
CA PRO A 33 -30.85 0.76 5.85
C PRO A 33 -31.62 0.53 4.53
N GLU A 34 -30.98 0.75 3.39
CA GLU A 34 -31.47 0.18 2.13
C GLU A 34 -31.25 -1.34 2.16
N VAL A 35 -32.36 -2.07 2.24
CA VAL A 35 -32.41 -3.53 2.16
C VAL A 35 -32.06 -3.94 0.73
N THR A 36 -30.96 -4.67 0.56
CA THR A 36 -30.80 -5.58 -0.58
C THR A 36 -30.58 -6.98 -0.06
N ASN A 37 -31.54 -7.86 -0.38
CA ASN A 37 -31.46 -9.30 -0.18
C ASN A 37 -30.49 -9.91 -1.18
N GLU A 38 -29.20 -9.77 -0.94
CA GLU A 38 -28.21 -10.68 -1.52
C GLU A 38 -27.10 -10.90 -0.49
N ILE A 39 -26.66 -12.14 -0.37
CA ILE A 39 -25.38 -12.49 0.26
C ILE A 39 -24.31 -11.95 -0.69
N ILE A 40 -24.03 -10.64 -0.63
CA ILE A 40 -23.16 -9.96 -1.58
C ILE A 40 -21.71 -10.25 -1.20
N ALA A 41 -21.09 -11.15 -1.96
CA ALA A 41 -19.63 -11.25 -2.08
C ALA A 41 -19.03 -9.83 -2.26
N PRO A 42 -17.87 -9.51 -1.65
CA PRO A 42 -17.37 -8.13 -1.61
C PRO A 42 -17.28 -7.54 -3.03
N LYS A 43 -18.12 -6.53 -3.30
CA LYS A 43 -18.11 -5.76 -4.54
C LYS A 43 -16.84 -4.90 -4.55
N PHE A 44 -15.80 -5.40 -5.22
CA PHE A 44 -14.69 -4.56 -5.66
C PHE A 44 -15.23 -3.56 -6.69
N SER A 45 -15.17 -2.25 -6.40
CA SER A 45 -15.37 -1.24 -7.43
C SER A 45 -14.04 -0.95 -8.12
N TYR A 46 -14.06 -0.96 -9.45
CA TYR A 46 -12.89 -0.66 -10.28
C TYR A 46 -13.17 0.60 -11.07
N HIS A 47 -12.33 1.61 -10.91
CA HIS A 47 -12.34 2.80 -11.75
C HIS A 47 -10.96 2.94 -12.37
N CYS A 48 -10.93 2.93 -13.70
CA CYS A 48 -9.71 3.07 -14.48
C CYS A 48 -9.69 4.43 -15.16
N MET A 49 -8.51 5.04 -15.18
CA MET A 49 -8.21 6.23 -15.96
C MET A 49 -7.10 5.89 -16.94
N GLU A 50 -7.18 6.43 -18.15
CA GLU A 50 -6.18 6.30 -19.20
C GLU A 50 -5.61 7.67 -19.54
N ALA A 51 -4.37 7.70 -20.01
CA ALA A 51 -3.69 8.91 -20.48
C ALA A 51 -2.98 8.68 -21.81
N HIS A 52 -2.85 9.73 -22.61
CA HIS A 52 -2.16 9.73 -23.90
C HIS A 52 -0.86 10.55 -23.83
N GLY A 53 0.10 10.28 -24.71
CA GLY A 53 1.37 11.04 -24.77
C GLY A 53 2.35 10.73 -23.64
N VAL A 54 2.44 9.46 -23.24
CA VAL A 54 3.27 9.02 -22.11
C VAL A 54 4.77 8.99 -22.44
N GLN A 55 5.57 9.57 -21.54
CA GLN A 55 7.02 9.42 -21.53
C GLN A 55 7.41 8.13 -20.79
N PRO A 56 8.56 7.51 -21.10
CA PRO A 56 9.10 6.42 -20.30
C PRO A 56 9.28 6.80 -18.82
N LEU A 57 8.94 5.87 -17.93
CA LEU A 57 9.11 6.08 -16.48
C LEU A 57 10.59 6.01 -16.06
N ASP A 58 11.35 5.11 -16.67
CA ASP A 58 12.77 4.94 -16.38
C ASP A 58 13.63 6.04 -17.01
N HIS A 59 14.80 6.27 -16.42
CA HIS A 59 15.83 7.17 -16.93
C HIS A 59 17.03 6.34 -17.37
N ASP A 60 17.30 6.31 -18.69
CA ASP A 60 18.38 5.52 -19.29
C ASP A 60 18.37 4.03 -18.87
N GLY A 61 17.18 3.44 -18.79
CA GLY A 61 17.01 2.05 -18.38
C GLY A 61 17.11 1.80 -16.88
N GLN A 62 17.28 2.84 -16.05
CA GLN A 62 17.27 2.75 -14.59
C GLN A 62 15.96 3.28 -14.00
N LEU A 63 15.46 2.60 -12.99
CA LEU A 63 14.21 2.90 -12.31
C LEU A 63 14.38 2.73 -10.80
N THR A 64 14.29 3.81 -10.04
CA THR A 64 14.22 3.78 -8.57
C THR A 64 12.79 3.92 -8.10
N VAL A 65 12.36 2.95 -7.27
CA VAL A 65 11.03 2.91 -6.67
C VAL A 65 11.15 2.98 -5.15
N SER A 66 10.48 3.97 -4.57
CA SER A 66 10.32 4.10 -3.13
C SER A 66 8.93 3.66 -2.70
N VAL A 67 8.83 2.96 -1.57
CA VAL A 67 7.59 2.39 -1.04
C VAL A 67 7.49 2.74 0.43
N TRP A 68 6.41 3.38 0.84
CA TRP A 68 6.31 3.84 2.23
C TRP A 68 4.87 3.98 2.71
N ASN A 69 4.54 3.26 3.78
CA ASN A 69 3.41 3.64 4.62
C ASN A 69 3.80 4.90 5.40
N ILE A 70 3.18 6.03 5.04
CA ILE A 70 3.51 7.37 5.56
C ILE A 70 2.65 7.76 6.78
N TYR A 71 1.98 6.78 7.40
CA TYR A 71 1.30 6.91 8.68
C TYR A 71 0.33 8.11 8.77
N LYS A 72 -0.43 8.38 7.70
CA LYS A 72 -1.38 9.52 7.64
C LYS A 72 -0.72 10.87 7.92
N GLN A 73 0.57 10.98 7.64
CA GLN A 73 1.40 12.17 7.84
C GLN A 73 1.36 12.64 9.32
N GLN A 74 1.31 11.71 10.28
CA GLN A 74 1.16 12.04 11.71
C GLN A 74 2.45 12.52 12.39
N ARG A 75 3.62 12.29 11.80
CA ARG A 75 4.91 12.74 12.35
C ARG A 75 5.31 14.09 11.76
N PRO A 76 5.77 15.07 12.55
CA PRO A 76 6.00 16.44 12.07
C PRO A 76 7.08 16.54 10.97
N ASN A 77 8.04 15.62 10.93
CA ASN A 77 9.14 15.58 9.96
C ASN A 77 8.82 14.77 8.69
N TRP A 78 7.56 14.40 8.44
CA TRP A 78 7.17 13.58 7.28
C TRP A 78 7.58 14.20 5.94
N GLN A 79 7.50 15.54 5.79
CA GLN A 79 7.83 16.22 4.54
C GLN A 79 9.31 16.10 4.19
N GLN A 80 10.18 16.40 5.16
CA GLN A 80 11.63 16.31 5.00
C GLN A 80 12.05 14.86 4.69
N ALA A 81 11.46 13.89 5.39
CA ALA A 81 11.72 12.48 5.12
C ALA A 81 11.24 12.07 3.72
N LEU A 82 10.04 12.49 3.30
CA LEU A 82 9.53 12.19 1.96
C LEU A 82 10.40 12.80 0.88
N ASP A 83 10.91 14.02 1.07
CA ASP A 83 11.85 14.64 0.13
C ASP A 83 13.14 13.84 0.01
N ASN A 84 13.76 13.45 1.14
CA ASN A 84 14.98 12.65 1.12
C ASN A 84 14.78 11.28 0.46
N ILE A 85 13.65 10.62 0.71
CA ILE A 85 13.33 9.31 0.11
C ILE A 85 13.02 9.46 -1.40
N SER A 86 12.31 10.51 -1.78
CA SER A 86 11.79 10.67 -3.14
C SER A 86 12.73 11.37 -4.12
N GLN A 87 13.76 12.07 -3.65
CA GLN A 87 14.66 12.90 -4.48
C GLN A 87 15.24 12.15 -5.68
N HIS A 88 15.56 10.86 -5.51
CA HIS A 88 16.13 10.01 -6.56
C HIS A 88 15.16 8.95 -7.09
N SER A 89 13.87 9.05 -6.75
CA SER A 89 12.85 8.08 -7.18
C SER A 89 12.15 8.56 -8.45
N GLU A 90 11.99 7.68 -9.42
CA GLU A 90 11.09 7.90 -10.56
C GLU A 90 9.64 7.65 -10.15
N LEU A 91 9.44 6.79 -9.16
CA LEU A 91 8.14 6.38 -8.63
C LEU A 91 8.15 6.23 -7.11
N VAL A 92 7.18 6.84 -6.44
CA VAL A 92 6.94 6.70 -5.00
C VAL A 92 5.55 6.11 -4.77
N LEU A 93 5.49 5.03 -4.00
CA LEU A 93 4.28 4.29 -3.65
C LEU A 93 3.95 4.50 -2.18
N LEU A 94 2.99 5.37 -1.90
CA LEU A 94 2.57 5.71 -0.55
C LEU A 94 1.36 4.89 -0.12
N GLN A 95 1.38 4.38 1.11
CA GLN A 95 0.23 3.81 1.82
C GLN A 95 -0.14 4.72 3.01
N GLU A 96 -1.40 4.69 3.42
CA GLU A 96 -1.96 5.62 4.41
C GLU A 96 -1.70 7.10 4.08
N ALA A 97 -1.71 7.46 2.79
CA ALA A 97 -1.69 8.85 2.38
C ALA A 97 -3.06 9.48 2.66
N THR A 98 -3.10 10.58 3.41
CA THR A 98 -4.32 11.35 3.70
C THR A 98 -4.18 12.73 3.08
N LEU A 99 -5.10 13.12 2.20
CA LEU A 99 -4.98 14.35 1.40
C LEU A 99 -5.35 15.61 2.20
N LYS A 100 -4.65 15.83 3.32
CA LYS A 100 -4.72 17.04 4.16
C LYS A 100 -4.13 18.26 3.43
N PRO A 101 -4.46 19.51 3.84
CA PRO A 101 -3.93 20.71 3.20
C PRO A 101 -2.41 20.72 3.02
N GLU A 102 -1.65 20.22 4.00
CA GLU A 102 -0.19 20.20 3.97
C GLU A 102 0.35 19.24 2.91
N LEU A 103 -0.28 18.08 2.74
CA LEU A 103 0.08 17.15 1.67
C LEU A 103 -0.34 17.69 0.30
N LYS A 104 -1.50 18.34 0.20
CA LYS A 104 -1.92 19.01 -1.05
C LYS A 104 -0.91 20.07 -1.49
N GLN A 105 -0.49 20.93 -0.56
CA GLN A 105 0.51 21.96 -0.83
C GLN A 105 1.83 21.34 -1.28
N TYR A 106 2.34 20.35 -0.53
CA TYR A 106 3.55 19.61 -0.90
C TYR A 106 3.48 19.04 -2.32
N LEU A 107 2.33 18.46 -2.71
CA LEU A 107 2.15 17.87 -4.04
C LEU A 107 2.02 18.92 -5.15
N GLN A 108 1.51 20.12 -4.84
CA GLN A 108 1.42 21.24 -5.80
C GLN A 108 2.78 21.87 -6.08
N ASP A 109 3.67 21.88 -5.09
CA ASP A 109 5.00 22.49 -5.19
C ASP A 109 6.04 21.58 -5.87
N LYS A 110 5.66 20.34 -6.19
CA LYS A 110 6.54 19.32 -6.76
C LYS A 110 6.00 18.86 -8.12
N PRO A 111 6.87 18.49 -9.08
CA PRO A 111 6.45 18.09 -10.43
C PRO A 111 5.91 16.66 -10.50
N TRP A 112 5.22 16.19 -9.45
CA TRP A 112 4.68 14.82 -9.40
C TRP A 112 3.41 14.68 -10.24
N LYS A 113 3.30 13.58 -10.95
CA LYS A 113 2.02 13.08 -11.47
C LYS A 113 1.41 12.19 -10.39
N VAL A 114 0.29 12.65 -9.83
CA VAL A 114 -0.35 12.01 -8.69
C VAL A 114 -1.50 11.14 -9.15
N ARG A 115 -1.58 9.92 -8.62
CA ARG A 115 -2.77 9.06 -8.69
C ARG A 115 -3.08 8.52 -7.30
N MET A 116 -4.33 8.56 -6.89
CA MET A 116 -4.76 8.11 -5.58
C MET A 116 -5.99 7.20 -5.71
N ALA A 117 -5.94 6.03 -5.07
CA ALA A 117 -7.14 5.23 -4.83
C ALA A 117 -7.73 5.72 -3.50
N ASN A 118 -8.81 6.49 -3.60
CA ASN A 118 -9.58 6.91 -2.43
C ASN A 118 -10.22 5.67 -1.83
N ALA A 119 -9.61 5.13 -0.77
CA ALA A 119 -10.16 3.98 -0.09
C ALA A 119 -11.38 4.45 0.69
N PHE A 120 -11.22 5.43 1.57
CA PHE A 120 -12.30 6.02 2.36
C PHE A 120 -12.09 7.52 2.54
N ARG A 121 -13.13 8.22 3.02
CA ARG A 121 -13.03 9.59 3.53
C ARG A 121 -13.07 9.53 5.05
N PHE A 122 -12.09 10.13 5.73
CA PHE A 122 -12.15 10.39 7.16
C PHE A 122 -12.37 11.88 7.35
N LEU A 123 -13.50 12.29 7.94
CA LEU A 123 -13.88 13.71 8.08
C LEU A 123 -13.75 14.46 6.74
N ASP A 124 -14.35 13.92 5.68
CA ASP A 124 -14.27 14.44 4.31
C ASP A 124 -12.89 14.48 3.64
N THR A 125 -11.86 13.96 4.29
CA THR A 125 -10.51 13.91 3.72
C THR A 125 -10.24 12.52 3.12
N PRO A 126 -9.96 12.43 1.79
CA PRO A 126 -9.62 11.15 1.18
C PRO A 126 -8.35 10.55 1.77
N ALA A 127 -8.39 9.24 2.03
CA ALA A 127 -7.27 8.45 2.51
C ALA A 127 -7.15 7.12 1.76
N GLY A 128 -5.93 6.64 1.54
CA GLY A 128 -5.69 5.38 0.84
C GLY A 128 -4.25 5.21 0.39
N VAL A 129 -4.08 4.60 -0.79
CA VAL A 129 -2.78 4.47 -1.46
C VAL A 129 -2.63 5.53 -2.55
N MET A 130 -1.42 6.03 -2.71
CA MET A 130 -1.08 7.10 -3.65
C MET A 130 0.22 6.79 -4.39
N ASN A 131 0.22 6.99 -5.70
CA ASN A 131 1.41 6.92 -6.53
C ASN A 131 1.84 8.35 -6.90
N LEU A 132 3.12 8.66 -6.68
CA LEU A 132 3.78 9.87 -7.17
C LEU A 132 4.79 9.44 -8.24
N SER A 133 4.57 9.81 -9.50
CA SER A 133 5.45 9.44 -10.60
C SER A 133 5.99 10.67 -11.34
N LYS A 134 7.22 10.60 -11.85
CA LYS A 134 7.80 11.67 -12.68
C LYS A 134 7.05 11.86 -14.02
N VAL A 135 6.38 10.81 -14.50
CA VAL A 135 5.63 10.79 -15.76
C VAL A 135 4.19 10.32 -15.54
N GLU A 136 3.30 10.55 -16.50
CA GLU A 136 1.93 10.03 -16.46
C GLU A 136 1.93 8.51 -16.69
N ALA A 137 1.10 7.79 -15.93
CA ALA A 137 0.80 6.39 -16.21
C ALA A 137 -0.11 6.28 -17.45
N MET A 138 0.14 5.29 -18.31
CA MET A 138 -0.72 4.96 -19.46
C MET A 138 -2.14 4.63 -19.01
N LYS A 139 -2.22 3.86 -17.92
CA LYS A 139 -3.47 3.42 -17.31
C LYS A 139 -3.27 3.30 -15.82
N THR A 140 -4.28 3.67 -15.04
CA THR A 140 -4.31 3.41 -13.60
C THR A 140 -5.70 2.99 -13.20
N CYS A 141 -5.81 1.85 -12.52
CA CYS A 141 -7.06 1.30 -12.02
C CYS A 141 -6.99 1.20 -10.49
N ALA A 142 -8.04 1.67 -9.80
CA ALA A 142 -8.21 1.51 -8.37
C ALA A 142 -8.93 0.20 -8.04
N TYR A 143 -8.51 -0.45 -6.95
CA TYR A 143 -9.06 -1.70 -6.43
C TYR A 143 -9.39 -1.49 -4.95
N LEU A 144 -10.63 -1.74 -4.54
CA LEU A 144 -11.07 -1.61 -3.14
C LEU A 144 -11.45 -2.96 -2.54
N ALA A 145 -10.94 -3.26 -1.35
CA ALA A 145 -11.30 -4.42 -0.55
C ALA A 145 -11.86 -3.96 0.80
N MET A 146 -13.13 -4.27 1.10
CA MET A 146 -13.77 -3.88 2.35
C MET A 146 -13.29 -4.76 3.52
N GLU A 147 -12.91 -4.13 4.63
CA GLU A 147 -12.67 -4.87 5.89
C GLU A 147 -13.99 -5.23 6.58
N PRO A 148 -14.17 -6.46 7.11
CA PRO A 148 -15.48 -6.93 7.60
C PRO A 148 -16.07 -6.12 8.76
N TRP A 149 -15.22 -5.66 9.68
CA TRP A 149 -15.66 -5.10 10.97
C TRP A 149 -15.66 -3.58 10.98
N LEU A 150 -14.52 -2.98 10.67
CA LEU A 150 -14.39 -1.52 10.64
C LEU A 150 -15.02 -0.91 9.39
N ARG A 151 -15.35 -1.73 8.38
CA ARG A 151 -15.79 -1.29 7.04
C ARG A 151 -14.89 -0.20 6.46
N LEU A 152 -13.61 -0.19 6.86
CA LEU A 152 -12.59 0.67 6.31
C LEU A 152 -12.02 -0.05 5.09
N PRO A 153 -12.33 0.41 3.87
CA PRO A 153 -11.73 -0.16 2.67
C PRO A 153 -10.22 -0.06 2.72
N LYS A 154 -9.55 -1.17 2.45
CA LYS A 154 -8.17 -1.19 2.00
C LYS A 154 -8.13 -1.08 0.48
N SER A 155 -7.06 -0.52 -0.05
CA SER A 155 -6.99 -0.21 -1.46
C SER A 155 -5.69 -0.66 -2.11
N ALA A 156 -5.75 -0.82 -3.42
CA ALA A 156 -4.59 -0.92 -4.26
C ALA A 156 -4.76 -0.04 -5.51
N LEU A 157 -3.62 0.40 -6.06
CA LEU A 157 -3.52 0.99 -7.39
C LEU A 157 -2.74 0.05 -8.28
N LEU A 158 -3.31 -0.30 -9.43
CA LEU A 158 -2.59 -0.94 -10.53
C LEU A 158 -2.35 0.10 -11.61
N SER A 159 -1.10 0.52 -11.78
CA SER A 159 -0.68 1.49 -12.79
C SER A 159 0.18 0.82 -13.87
N GLN A 160 0.00 1.21 -15.13
CA GLN A 160 0.81 0.78 -16.26
C GLN A 160 1.64 1.95 -16.76
N PHE A 161 2.95 1.76 -16.89
CA PHE A 161 3.90 2.77 -17.35
C PHE A 161 4.66 2.27 -18.57
N ALA A 162 4.90 3.17 -19.53
CA ALA A 162 5.82 2.91 -20.62
C ALA A 162 7.26 2.86 -20.09
N LEU A 163 8.09 1.99 -20.67
CA LEU A 163 9.52 1.92 -20.43
C LEU A 163 10.30 2.26 -21.71
N SER A 164 11.53 2.73 -21.57
CA SER A 164 12.38 3.19 -22.68
C SER A 164 12.72 2.08 -23.68
N ASN A 165 12.67 0.81 -23.23
CA ASN A 165 12.87 -0.36 -24.09
C ASN A 165 11.58 -0.82 -24.82
N GLY A 166 10.52 -0.03 -24.79
CA GLY A 166 9.24 -0.33 -25.44
C GLY A 166 8.33 -1.30 -24.67
N GLN A 167 8.76 -1.80 -23.52
CA GLN A 167 7.92 -2.63 -22.67
C GLN A 167 6.95 -1.79 -21.84
N THR A 168 5.92 -2.43 -21.29
CA THR A 168 5.02 -1.84 -20.29
C THR A 168 5.31 -2.45 -18.93
N LEU A 169 5.61 -1.59 -17.95
CA LEU A 169 5.71 -1.97 -16.54
C LEU A 169 4.32 -1.89 -15.89
N ALA A 170 3.88 -2.97 -15.25
CA ALA A 170 2.75 -2.93 -14.33
C ALA A 170 3.25 -2.73 -12.89
N VAL A 171 2.70 -1.75 -12.18
CA VAL A 171 3.01 -1.48 -10.78
C VAL A 171 1.76 -1.60 -9.94
N VAL A 172 1.81 -2.45 -8.91
CA VAL A 172 0.78 -2.52 -7.87
C VAL A 172 1.30 -1.86 -6.60
N ASN A 173 0.63 -0.79 -6.17
CA ASN A 173 0.75 -0.22 -4.83
C ASN A 173 -0.38 -0.78 -3.97
N LEU A 174 -0.06 -1.62 -2.99
CA LEU A 174 -1.01 -2.33 -2.15
C LEU A 174 -0.96 -1.85 -0.70
N HIS A 175 -2.13 -1.56 -0.14
CA HIS A 175 -2.34 -1.62 1.30
C HIS A 175 -3.25 -2.82 1.60
N GLY A 176 -2.72 -3.85 2.24
CA GLY A 176 -3.42 -5.11 2.48
C GLY A 176 -4.47 -5.01 3.59
N VAL A 177 -5.56 -5.80 3.47
CA VAL A 177 -6.57 -6.02 4.54
C VAL A 177 -5.88 -6.38 5.84
N ASN A 178 -5.98 -5.57 6.90
CA ASN A 178 -5.31 -5.82 8.17
C ASN A 178 -6.22 -6.57 9.15
N PHE A 179 -7.43 -6.06 9.40
CA PHE A 179 -8.33 -6.56 10.43
C PHE A 179 -9.37 -7.53 9.87
N ALA A 180 -9.02 -8.82 9.85
CA ALA A 180 -9.91 -9.92 9.49
C ALA A 180 -9.73 -11.11 10.46
N MET A 181 -10.83 -11.82 10.77
CA MET A 181 -10.77 -13.04 11.61
C MET A 181 -10.02 -14.16 10.90
N GLY A 182 -10.29 -14.33 9.61
CA GLY A 182 -9.70 -15.34 8.74
C GLY A 182 -8.77 -14.75 7.68
N LEU A 183 -8.56 -15.52 6.61
CA LEU A 183 -7.76 -15.11 5.45
C LEU A 183 -8.62 -14.85 4.21
N GLU A 184 -9.95 -14.94 4.30
CA GLU A 184 -10.82 -14.97 3.12
C GLU A 184 -10.81 -13.63 2.37
N GLU A 185 -10.97 -12.51 3.06
CA GLU A 185 -10.89 -11.17 2.45
C GLU A 185 -9.48 -10.87 1.91
N TYR A 186 -8.45 -11.32 2.64
CA TYR A 186 -7.07 -11.19 2.22
C TYR A 186 -6.81 -11.98 0.92
N LYS A 187 -7.19 -13.25 0.86
CA LYS A 187 -7.10 -14.09 -0.34
C LYS A 187 -7.91 -13.49 -1.50
N ALA A 188 -9.11 -12.98 -1.23
CA ALA A 188 -9.95 -12.37 -2.25
C ALA A 188 -9.28 -11.13 -2.87
N GLN A 189 -8.66 -10.28 -2.04
CA GLN A 189 -7.89 -9.11 -2.50
C GLN A 189 -6.76 -9.54 -3.45
N PHE A 190 -5.94 -10.52 -3.06
CA PHE A 190 -4.86 -11.04 -3.91
C PHE A 190 -5.39 -11.73 -5.17
N LYS A 191 -6.49 -12.48 -5.10
CA LYS A 191 -7.11 -13.13 -6.27
C LYS A 191 -7.61 -12.11 -7.30
N SER A 192 -8.18 -10.99 -6.86
CA SER A 192 -8.62 -9.89 -7.73
C SER A 192 -7.42 -9.29 -8.47
N LEU A 193 -6.34 -8.97 -7.74
CA LEU A 193 -5.10 -8.44 -8.33
C LEU A 193 -4.44 -9.44 -9.29
N ALA A 194 -4.46 -10.73 -8.96
CA ALA A 194 -3.88 -11.78 -9.80
C ALA A 194 -4.62 -11.86 -11.15
N SER A 195 -5.95 -11.82 -11.12
CA SER A 195 -6.79 -11.82 -12.32
C SER A 195 -6.49 -10.63 -13.23
N ALA A 196 -6.22 -9.46 -12.65
CA ALA A 196 -5.86 -8.25 -13.40
C ALA A 196 -4.46 -8.34 -14.02
N LEU A 197 -3.50 -8.93 -13.31
CA LEU A 197 -2.10 -9.06 -13.75
C LEU A 197 -1.83 -10.26 -14.65
N GLN A 198 -2.72 -11.27 -14.68
CA GLN A 198 -2.47 -12.52 -15.41
C GLN A 198 -2.30 -12.31 -16.92
N LYS A 199 -2.97 -11.29 -17.49
CA LYS A 199 -2.86 -10.94 -18.91
C LYS A 199 -1.70 -9.98 -19.21
N HIS A 200 -1.03 -9.46 -18.18
CA HIS A 200 0.06 -8.50 -18.37
C HIS A 200 1.33 -9.20 -18.83
N VAL A 201 1.84 -8.81 -19.98
CA VAL A 201 3.14 -9.27 -20.53
C VAL A 201 4.17 -8.16 -20.29
N GLY A 202 5.26 -8.51 -19.61
CA GLY A 202 6.35 -7.59 -19.31
C GLY A 202 6.71 -7.50 -17.83
N PRO A 203 7.53 -6.51 -17.47
CA PRO A 203 7.93 -6.23 -16.10
C PRO A 203 6.75 -5.98 -15.17
N VAL A 204 6.90 -6.42 -13.91
CA VAL A 204 5.93 -6.16 -12.85
C VAL A 204 6.67 -5.77 -11.58
N ILE A 205 6.16 -4.76 -10.88
CA ILE A 205 6.49 -4.44 -9.49
C ILE A 205 5.19 -4.55 -8.68
N LEU A 206 5.25 -5.27 -7.57
CA LEU A 206 4.19 -5.34 -6.58
C LEU A 206 4.79 -4.90 -5.24
N ALA A 207 4.25 -3.85 -4.62
CA ALA A 207 4.81 -3.34 -3.38
C ALA A 207 3.78 -2.64 -2.48
N GLY A 208 4.16 -2.43 -1.22
CA GLY A 208 3.39 -1.69 -0.23
C GLY A 208 3.39 -2.35 1.14
N ASP A 209 2.39 -2.03 1.95
CA ASP A 209 2.14 -2.63 3.27
C ASP A 209 1.16 -3.81 3.10
N PHE A 210 1.65 -5.03 3.28
CA PHE A 210 0.88 -6.25 3.10
C PHE A 210 0.22 -6.70 4.39
N ASN A 211 0.53 -6.06 5.52
CA ASN A 211 0.11 -6.46 6.85
C ASN A 211 0.43 -7.94 7.14
N THR A 212 1.62 -8.43 6.81
CA THR A 212 2.04 -9.86 6.85
C THR A 212 2.45 -10.36 8.25
N TRP A 213 1.83 -9.83 9.31
CA TRP A 213 2.11 -10.15 10.73
C TRP A 213 1.78 -11.59 11.16
N ARG A 214 1.21 -12.43 10.28
CA ARG A 214 0.95 -13.87 10.51
C ARG A 214 1.47 -14.76 9.38
N LYS A 215 1.88 -15.98 9.72
CA LYS A 215 2.39 -16.97 8.74
C LYS A 215 1.41 -17.23 7.60
N GLY A 216 0.13 -17.47 7.90
CA GLY A 216 -0.86 -17.75 6.86
C GLY A 216 -1.04 -16.60 5.85
N ARG A 217 -0.81 -15.35 6.28
CA ARG A 217 -0.84 -14.18 5.39
C ARG A 217 0.37 -14.18 4.47
N MET A 218 1.56 -14.43 5.02
CA MET A 218 2.77 -14.60 4.21
C MET A 218 2.65 -15.77 3.22
N ASP A 219 1.99 -16.87 3.60
CA ASP A 219 1.78 -18.01 2.71
C ASP A 219 0.89 -17.63 1.50
N VAL A 220 -0.15 -16.81 1.71
CA VAL A 220 -0.97 -16.24 0.61
C VAL A 220 -0.12 -15.36 -0.31
N VAL A 221 0.72 -14.48 0.26
CA VAL A 221 1.61 -13.60 -0.52
C VAL A 221 2.60 -14.42 -1.34
N LYS A 222 3.21 -15.47 -0.77
CA LYS A 222 4.13 -16.36 -1.47
C LYS A 222 3.45 -17.10 -2.61
N GLN A 223 2.24 -17.60 -2.40
CA GLN A 223 1.46 -18.26 -3.45
C GLN A 223 1.15 -17.30 -4.60
N PHE A 224 0.71 -16.07 -4.28
CA PHE A 224 0.47 -15.02 -5.26
C PHE A 224 1.73 -14.67 -6.06
N ALA A 225 2.86 -14.46 -5.36
CA ALA A 225 4.13 -14.15 -6.00
C ALA A 225 4.58 -15.28 -6.94
N HIS A 226 4.48 -16.53 -6.48
CA HIS A 226 4.81 -17.70 -7.29
C HIS A 226 3.94 -17.82 -8.55
N GLN A 227 2.61 -17.66 -8.42
CA GLN A 227 1.68 -17.69 -9.55
C GLN A 227 2.04 -16.68 -10.65
N LEU A 228 2.55 -15.51 -10.25
CA LEU A 228 2.94 -14.45 -11.17
C LEU A 228 4.45 -14.45 -11.50
N GLY A 229 5.21 -15.45 -11.07
CA GLY A 229 6.67 -15.49 -11.30
C GLY A 229 7.42 -14.30 -10.70
N LEU A 230 6.90 -13.72 -9.63
CA LEU A 230 7.53 -12.62 -8.90
C LEU A 230 8.51 -13.17 -7.86
N LYS A 231 9.61 -12.44 -7.66
CA LYS A 231 10.57 -12.67 -6.58
C LYS A 231 10.63 -11.45 -5.65
N GLU A 232 10.82 -11.69 -4.36
CA GLU A 232 11.04 -10.61 -3.39
C GLU A 232 12.43 -9.98 -3.61
N VAL A 233 12.54 -8.67 -3.38
CA VAL A 233 13.85 -8.00 -3.37
C VAL A 233 14.72 -8.53 -2.24
N GLN A 234 16.03 -8.51 -2.48
CA GLN A 234 17.04 -8.84 -1.47
C GLN A 234 17.65 -7.54 -0.96
N PHE A 235 17.50 -7.27 0.33
CA PHE A 235 17.93 -6.03 0.96
C PHE A 235 19.41 -6.09 1.33
N ARG A 236 20.16 -5.04 1.00
CA ARG A 236 21.53 -4.83 1.51
C ARG A 236 21.50 -4.44 2.99
N GLN A 237 20.53 -3.58 3.35
CA GLN A 237 20.21 -3.22 4.72
C GLN A 237 18.70 -3.33 4.92
N ASP A 238 18.27 -4.16 5.87
CA ASP A 238 16.86 -4.39 6.17
C ASP A 238 16.55 -3.90 7.60
N GLN A 239 15.96 -2.72 7.71
CA GLN A 239 15.39 -2.22 8.97
C GLN A 239 13.86 -2.17 8.89
N ARG A 240 13.21 -2.93 8.01
CA ARG A 240 11.74 -2.94 7.95
C ARG A 240 11.13 -3.23 9.32
N ILE A 241 10.01 -2.56 9.60
CA ILE A 241 9.27 -2.76 10.84
C ILE A 241 8.71 -4.18 10.84
N LYS A 242 8.85 -4.84 11.99
CA LYS A 242 8.44 -6.23 12.19
C LYS A 242 7.41 -6.32 13.31
N VAL A 243 6.32 -7.02 13.04
CA VAL A 243 5.31 -7.39 14.04
C VAL A 243 5.38 -8.90 14.22
N PHE A 244 5.52 -9.36 15.47
CA PHE A 244 5.78 -10.77 15.78
C PHE A 244 6.96 -11.38 14.98
N GLY A 245 8.00 -10.57 14.75
CA GLY A 245 9.20 -10.95 14.00
C GLY A 245 9.01 -11.03 12.47
N LYS A 246 7.88 -10.59 11.93
CA LYS A 246 7.59 -10.61 10.49
C LYS A 246 7.51 -9.20 9.91
N PRO A 247 8.18 -8.90 8.78
CA PRO A 247 8.04 -7.61 8.12
C PRO A 247 6.60 -7.43 7.62
N LEU A 248 6.11 -6.20 7.59
CA LEU A 248 4.78 -5.85 7.06
C LEU A 248 4.87 -5.41 5.60
N ASP A 249 5.91 -4.66 5.27
CA ASP A 249 6.14 -4.07 3.96
C ASP A 249 6.98 -4.99 3.09
N HIS A 250 6.60 -5.08 1.81
CA HIS A 250 7.29 -5.92 0.85
C HIS A 250 7.37 -5.26 -0.53
N LEU A 251 8.38 -5.68 -1.30
CA LEU A 251 8.54 -5.35 -2.72
C LEU A 251 8.92 -6.63 -3.48
N PHE A 252 8.04 -7.01 -4.40
CA PHE A 252 8.21 -8.13 -5.32
C PHE A 252 8.32 -7.63 -6.75
N TYR A 253 9.11 -8.31 -7.58
CA TYR A 253 9.31 -7.91 -8.97
C TYR A 253 9.55 -9.09 -9.91
N ARG A 254 9.32 -8.87 -11.21
CA ARG A 254 9.80 -9.72 -12.32
C ARG A 254 10.16 -8.87 -13.53
N GLY A 255 10.90 -9.45 -14.47
CA GLY A 255 11.22 -8.78 -15.75
C GLY A 255 12.22 -7.62 -15.64
N LEU A 256 12.73 -7.33 -14.44
CA LEU A 256 13.77 -6.33 -14.18
C LEU A 256 15.02 -7.01 -13.58
N VAL A 257 16.14 -6.28 -13.55
CA VAL A 257 17.35 -6.60 -12.79
C VAL A 257 17.35 -5.72 -11.55
N LEU A 258 17.46 -6.31 -10.35
CA LEU A 258 17.61 -5.55 -9.11
C LEU A 258 19.07 -5.15 -8.95
N GLU A 259 19.35 -3.86 -8.80
CA GLU A 259 20.70 -3.34 -8.54
C GLU A 259 20.92 -3.18 -7.03
N THR A 260 19.98 -2.53 -6.36
CA THR A 260 20.01 -2.24 -4.92
C THR A 260 18.61 -2.34 -4.33
N ALA A 261 18.53 -2.76 -3.07
CA ALA A 261 17.36 -2.54 -2.24
C ALA A 261 17.81 -2.31 -0.80
N GLU A 262 17.16 -1.36 -0.15
CA GLU A 262 17.38 -1.02 1.25
C GLU A 262 16.06 -0.65 1.91
N ALA A 263 16.02 -0.81 3.24
CA ALA A 263 14.96 -0.32 4.07
C ALA A 263 15.60 0.50 5.20
N PRO A 264 15.90 1.80 4.97
CA PRO A 264 16.56 2.64 5.94
C PRO A 264 15.62 2.97 7.10
N LYS A 265 16.19 3.21 8.27
CA LYS A 265 15.42 3.60 9.46
C LYS A 265 15.00 5.06 9.38
N THR A 266 13.77 5.35 9.77
CA THR A 266 13.22 6.70 9.96
C THR A 266 12.35 6.76 11.22
N ASP A 267 12.15 7.94 11.77
CA ASP A 267 11.17 8.24 12.82
C ASP A 267 9.96 9.03 12.29
N ALA A 268 9.96 9.34 10.98
CA ALA A 268 8.93 10.12 10.29
C ALA A 268 7.66 9.30 9.96
N SER A 269 7.64 8.02 10.30
CA SER A 269 6.49 7.13 10.23
C SER A 269 6.67 6.00 11.25
N ASP A 270 5.60 5.27 11.56
CA ASP A 270 5.68 3.99 12.26
C ASP A 270 6.12 2.82 11.35
N HIS A 271 6.37 3.11 10.06
CA HIS A 271 6.99 2.23 9.08
C HIS A 271 8.30 2.81 8.52
N ASN A 272 9.24 1.92 8.21
CA ASN A 272 10.46 2.27 7.47
C ASN A 272 10.22 2.07 5.97
N PRO A 273 10.67 3.00 5.11
CA PRO A 273 10.48 2.89 3.67
C PRO A 273 11.29 1.71 3.10
N ILE A 274 10.90 1.26 1.91
CA ILE A 274 11.73 0.43 1.02
C ILE A 274 12.15 1.30 -0.16
N ILE A 275 13.44 1.30 -0.49
CA ILE A 275 13.98 1.97 -1.67
C ILE A 275 14.68 0.90 -2.50
N ALA A 276 14.27 0.74 -3.75
CA ALA A 276 14.87 -0.25 -4.64
C ALA A 276 15.16 0.36 -6.01
N THR A 277 16.38 0.14 -6.49
CA THR A 277 16.80 0.54 -7.84
C THR A 277 16.87 -0.70 -8.72
N PHE A 278 16.24 -0.57 -9.89
CA PHE A 278 16.17 -1.58 -10.91
C PHE A 278 16.82 -1.09 -12.20
N ARG A 279 17.30 -2.04 -13.00
CA ARG A 279 17.64 -1.82 -14.40
C ARG A 279 16.72 -2.65 -15.29
N LEU A 280 16.34 -2.08 -16.43
CA LEU A 280 15.68 -2.82 -17.49
C LEU A 280 16.61 -3.94 -17.96
N ARG A 281 16.02 -5.09 -18.31
CA ARG A 281 16.80 -6.14 -18.97
C ARG A 281 17.14 -5.63 -20.37
N SER A 282 18.40 -5.78 -20.77
CA SER A 282 18.78 -5.67 -22.18
C SER A 282 17.87 -6.59 -22.98
N ALA A 283 17.39 -6.13 -24.14
CA ALA A 283 16.76 -7.04 -25.08
C ALA A 283 17.75 -8.19 -25.30
N ALA A 284 17.30 -9.44 -25.10
CA ALA A 284 18.12 -10.57 -25.50
C ALA A 284 18.40 -10.36 -27.00
N THR A 285 19.67 -10.20 -27.36
CA THR A 285 20.10 -10.36 -28.74
C THR A 285 19.68 -11.77 -29.12
N VAL A 286 18.62 -11.85 -29.91
CA VAL A 286 18.26 -13.09 -30.61
C VAL A 286 19.26 -13.17 -31.74
N ASP A 287 20.39 -13.82 -31.48
CA ASP A 287 21.25 -14.38 -32.52
C ASP A 287 20.61 -15.67 -33.07
#